data_AF-A0A1H1KF92-F1
#
_entry.id   AF-A0A1H1KF92-F1
#
_cell.length_a   1.000
_cell.length_b   1.000
_cell.length_c   1.000
_cell.angle_alpha   90.00
_cell.angle_beta   90.00
_cell.angle_gamma   90.00
#
_symmetry.space_group_name_H-M   'P 1'
#
loop_
_entity.id
_entity.type
_entity.pdbx_description
1 polymer ?
#
loop_
_entity_poly.entity_id
_entity_poly.type
_entity_poly.pdbx_seq_one_letter_code
_entity_poly.pdbx_strand_id
1 'polypeptide(L)'
;MARRGGFRQSGISVVQTAQHRLVAILAADVVGYTRLMEAQEEYTHISLMRLRLEVLEPGIAADHGHVVKNTGDGFLAIFDSARDAAQCAVALQKAVATRTAKEPPNRRISFRMAVNLSDIIVEEGDIYGDGVNITSRLQAFAEPGGIVVSSAVAQQIGRSLDVGTIDLGSLHLRNLSRPIQAFALHLPGAQPRLVGDLPGGSDARPSIAVLPFRELQGQPEEGYFADGIVDDIIHALAALKELFVISRGSTLAYRNGAFDVRAIGKDLGVRYVLHGSVRRSGGRLRIVTELSDTESGDVISSEQYEGTLADLFELQDQISVHVVKTIAPHVRERELTRSIRKHPQDMTAYDLVLQALDFLYRMDQESFSHARTLLQQAISHDPSYAPAHSYTAYWYVLRVGEIGSSDPEVDAAAGARHAAAAIERNEYDALALAIYGHVQSYLLKDYERARLYLDRAIAAGPSSAMAWTMSSATHGFVCDAVTAIKHGEQGVRLSPLDAHTFWHEGILAQAHYVAGDNEQALVWARRAVGRNESIRFTTRTLIASLAALGKTEEAAQAAQHLLRLQPDFRLGPYGKRCPFREPVLGKWLAGLRSAGLPE
;
A
#
# COMPACT_ATOMS: atom_id res chain seq x y z
N MET A 1 -13.35 47.48 -51.38
CA MET A 1 -13.56 46.18 -50.71
C MET A 1 -13.13 46.32 -49.25
N ALA A 2 -13.96 45.82 -48.33
CA ALA A 2 -13.75 45.64 -46.88
C ALA A 2 -14.17 46.76 -45.89
N ARG A 3 -15.12 46.35 -45.02
CA ARG A 3 -15.32 46.56 -43.56
C ARG A 3 -16.59 47.33 -43.18
N ARG A 4 -17.67 46.64 -42.78
CA ARG A 4 -17.99 45.94 -41.50
C ARG A 4 -18.61 46.86 -40.44
N GLY A 5 -19.95 46.85 -40.43
CA GLY A 5 -20.84 46.54 -39.30
C GLY A 5 -20.47 47.01 -37.89
N GLY A 6 -21.30 47.92 -37.36
CA GLY A 6 -21.47 48.14 -35.93
C GLY A 6 -22.88 47.73 -35.49
N PHE A 7 -22.98 46.81 -34.53
CA PHE A 7 -24.18 46.61 -33.73
C PHE A 7 -23.77 46.43 -32.25
N ARG A 8 -24.56 47.10 -31.41
CA ARG A 8 -24.41 47.28 -29.96
C ARG A 8 -24.42 45.95 -29.19
N GLN A 9 -23.63 45.88 -28.12
CA GLN A 9 -23.94 45.00 -26.98
C GLN A 9 -24.20 45.85 -25.74
N SER A 10 -25.35 45.54 -25.14
CA SER A 10 -25.91 46.02 -23.88
C SER A 10 -25.05 45.63 -22.68
N GLY A 11 -25.14 46.45 -21.64
CA GLY A 11 -24.27 46.41 -20.46
C GLY A 11 -24.45 45.19 -19.57
N ILE A 12 -23.32 44.75 -19.02
CA ILE A 12 -23.22 44.00 -17.78
C ILE A 12 -22.68 45.00 -16.76
N SER A 13 -23.52 45.40 -15.82
CA SER A 13 -23.14 46.26 -14.70
C SER A 13 -22.78 45.42 -13.48
N VAL A 14 -21.61 45.73 -12.91
CA VAL A 14 -21.09 45.39 -11.57
C VAL A 14 -20.51 43.97 -11.43
N VAL A 15 -19.24 43.82 -11.81
CA VAL A 15 -18.34 42.85 -11.17
C VAL A 15 -17.84 43.51 -9.89
N GLN A 16 -18.35 43.08 -8.73
CA GLN A 16 -17.66 43.30 -7.46
C GLN A 16 -16.25 42.70 -7.60
N THR A 17 -15.24 43.48 -7.24
CA THR A 17 -13.84 43.09 -7.40
C THR A 17 -13.55 41.85 -6.54
N ALA A 18 -13.49 40.67 -7.15
CA ALA A 18 -13.03 39.44 -6.51
C ALA A 18 -11.61 39.67 -5.95
N GLN A 19 -11.47 39.67 -4.62
CA GLN A 19 -10.18 39.86 -3.97
C GLN A 19 -9.52 38.50 -3.73
N HIS A 20 -8.40 38.27 -4.42
CA HIS A 20 -7.51 37.17 -4.13
C HIS A 20 -6.73 37.46 -2.83
N ARG A 21 -6.75 36.50 -1.91
CA ARG A 21 -6.05 36.59 -0.64
C ARG A 21 -5.39 35.24 -0.32
N LEU A 22 -4.10 35.29 0.01
CA LEU A 22 -3.38 34.16 0.58
C LEU A 22 -3.83 33.96 2.03
N VAL A 23 -4.53 32.87 2.31
CA VAL A 23 -5.05 32.55 3.64
C VAL A 23 -4.85 31.07 3.96
N ALA A 24 -4.81 30.75 5.25
CA ALA A 24 -4.85 29.38 5.72
C ALA A 24 -6.31 28.93 5.86
N ILE A 25 -6.63 27.80 5.25
CA ILE A 25 -7.97 27.21 5.23
C ILE A 25 -7.92 25.99 6.14
N LEU A 26 -8.84 25.92 7.11
CA LEU A 26 -9.10 24.75 7.93
C LEU A 26 -10.41 24.10 7.47
N ALA A 27 -10.33 22.85 7.01
CA ALA A 27 -11.48 22.03 6.73
C ALA A 27 -11.63 20.96 7.81
N ALA A 28 -12.85 20.70 8.25
CA ALA A 28 -13.16 19.63 9.19
C ALA A 28 -14.41 18.87 8.76
N ASP A 29 -14.45 17.57 9.05
CA ASP A 29 -15.61 16.70 8.82
C ASP A 29 -15.77 15.70 9.97
N VAL A 30 -17.00 15.27 10.23
CA VAL A 30 -17.31 14.27 11.28
C VAL A 30 -17.09 12.86 10.76
N VAL A 31 -16.35 12.07 11.53
CA VAL A 31 -16.08 10.68 11.18
C VAL A 31 -17.34 9.82 11.29
N GLY A 32 -17.77 9.29 10.14
CA GLY A 32 -18.90 8.36 10.07
C GLY A 32 -20.22 9.02 10.46
N TYR A 33 -20.43 10.28 10.03
CA TYR A 33 -21.64 11.04 10.33
C TYR A 33 -22.93 10.30 9.92
N THR A 34 -22.99 9.75 8.71
CA THR A 34 -24.14 8.96 8.23
C THR A 34 -24.49 7.81 9.18
N ARG A 35 -23.49 7.05 9.65
CA ARG A 35 -23.67 5.97 10.63
C ARG A 35 -24.22 6.49 11.96
N LEU A 36 -23.72 7.63 12.45
CA LEU A 36 -24.19 8.24 13.69
C LEU A 36 -25.66 8.69 13.56
N MET A 37 -26.02 9.27 12.41
CA MET A 37 -27.38 9.68 12.08
C MET A 37 -28.35 8.50 11.94
N GLU A 38 -27.96 7.42 11.24
CA GLU A 38 -28.77 6.20 11.14
C GLU A 38 -29.00 5.54 12.49
N ALA A 39 -28.01 5.58 13.38
CA ALA A 39 -28.14 5.00 14.70
C ALA A 39 -29.06 5.82 15.60
N GLN A 40 -28.84 7.15 15.68
CA GLN A 40 -29.57 8.08 16.57
C GLN A 40 -29.56 9.52 16.04
N GLU A 41 -30.42 9.79 15.05
CA GLU A 41 -30.53 11.08 14.34
C GLU A 41 -30.58 12.31 15.26
N GLU A 42 -31.56 12.37 16.17
CA GLU A 42 -31.78 13.53 17.04
C GLU A 42 -30.61 13.76 18.02
N TYR A 43 -30.06 12.68 18.58
CA TYR A 43 -28.94 12.76 19.52
C TYR A 43 -27.66 13.27 18.85
N THR A 44 -27.35 12.74 17.66
CA THR A 44 -26.16 13.13 16.89
C THR A 44 -26.26 14.58 16.46
N HIS A 45 -27.43 15.02 15.99
CA HIS A 45 -27.64 16.42 15.59
C HIS A 45 -27.42 17.38 16.78
N ILE A 46 -28.05 17.13 17.93
CA ILE A 46 -27.90 17.97 19.13
C ILE A 46 -26.44 17.99 19.62
N SER A 47 -25.79 16.82 19.65
CA SER A 47 -24.39 16.70 20.10
C SER A 47 -23.44 17.46 19.18
N LEU A 48 -23.64 17.40 17.86
CA LEU A 48 -22.86 18.16 16.89
C LEU A 48 -23.09 19.67 17.02
N MET A 49 -24.33 20.12 17.17
CA MET A 49 -24.64 21.54 17.39
C MET A 49 -24.03 22.07 18.67
N ARG A 50 -24.02 21.27 19.75
CA ARG A 50 -23.36 21.63 21.01
C ARG A 50 -21.86 21.79 20.83
N LEU A 51 -21.20 20.82 20.17
CA LEU A 51 -19.77 20.94 19.88
C LEU A 51 -19.47 22.17 19.02
N ARG A 52 -20.31 22.48 18.03
CA ARG A 52 -20.14 23.65 17.18
C ARG A 52 -20.19 24.96 17.98
N LEU A 53 -21.24 25.16 18.76
CA LEU A 53 -21.47 26.42 19.50
C LEU A 53 -20.56 26.59 20.72
N GLU A 54 -20.24 25.50 21.42
CA GLU A 54 -19.50 25.57 22.69
C GLU A 54 -18.00 25.33 22.55
N VAL A 55 -17.54 24.77 21.43
CA VAL A 55 -16.12 24.39 21.24
C VAL A 55 -15.56 24.94 19.93
N LEU A 56 -16.19 24.62 18.79
CA LEU A 56 -15.61 24.91 17.48
C LEU A 56 -15.59 26.42 17.18
N GLU A 57 -16.73 27.08 17.19
CA GLU A 57 -16.82 28.52 16.88
C GLU A 57 -16.03 29.40 17.87
N PRO A 58 -16.12 29.19 19.20
CA PRO A 58 -15.30 29.96 20.14
C PRO A 58 -13.81 29.69 20.00
N GLY A 59 -13.40 28.44 19.74
CA GLY A 59 -11.99 28.09 19.55
C GLY A 59 -11.40 28.70 18.28
N ILE A 60 -12.16 28.71 17.19
CA ILE A 60 -11.77 29.34 15.92
C ILE A 60 -11.60 30.85 16.12
N ALA A 61 -12.55 31.50 16.79
CA ALA A 61 -12.47 32.94 17.07
C ALA A 61 -11.31 33.29 18.01
N ALA A 62 -11.01 32.46 19.01
CA ALA A 62 -9.92 32.67 19.96
C ALA A 62 -8.53 32.66 19.30
N ASP A 63 -8.37 31.87 18.23
CA ASP A 63 -7.15 31.82 17.41
C ASP A 63 -7.27 32.70 16.15
N HIS A 64 -8.08 33.77 16.19
CA HIS A 64 -8.22 34.78 15.12
C HIS A 64 -8.72 34.22 13.77
N GLY A 65 -9.41 33.09 13.78
CA GLY A 65 -10.06 32.52 12.62
C GLY A 65 -11.53 32.93 12.48
N HIS A 66 -12.07 32.70 11.29
CA HIS A 66 -13.48 32.93 10.98
C HIS A 66 -14.08 31.71 10.26
N VAL A 67 -15.22 31.20 10.74
CA VAL A 67 -15.97 30.14 10.05
C VAL A 67 -16.67 30.74 8.84
N VAL A 68 -16.30 30.29 7.64
CA VAL A 68 -16.90 30.75 6.38
C VAL A 68 -18.22 30.04 6.13
N LYS A 69 -18.23 28.71 6.25
CA LYS A 69 -19.46 27.92 6.05
C LYS A 69 -19.44 26.60 6.80
N ASN A 70 -20.65 26.13 7.07
CA ASN A 70 -20.92 24.82 7.62
C ASN A 70 -21.32 23.86 6.50
N THR A 71 -20.66 22.71 6.39
CA THR A 71 -20.85 21.76 5.27
C THR A 71 -21.78 20.59 5.63
N GLY A 72 -22.82 20.85 6.43
CA GLY A 72 -23.66 19.79 7.01
C GLY A 72 -23.01 19.23 8.27
N ASP A 73 -22.20 18.19 8.10
CA ASP A 73 -21.42 17.49 9.13
C ASP A 73 -20.04 18.09 9.41
N GLY A 74 -19.55 18.92 8.50
CA GLY A 74 -18.27 19.62 8.63
C GLY A 74 -18.35 21.14 8.75
N PHE A 75 -17.19 21.78 8.64
CA PHE A 75 -17.06 23.23 8.47
C PHE A 75 -15.81 23.61 7.69
N LEU A 76 -15.82 24.84 7.17
CA LEU A 76 -14.66 25.52 6.59
C LEU A 76 -14.42 26.82 7.34
N ALA A 77 -13.19 27.02 7.81
CA ALA A 77 -12.74 28.24 8.46
C ALA A 77 -11.48 28.78 7.77
N ILE A 78 -11.29 30.10 7.83
CA ILE A 78 -10.12 30.78 7.31
C ILE A 78 -9.38 31.53 8.40
N PHE A 79 -8.07 31.62 8.23
CA PHE A 79 -7.13 32.30 9.13
C PHE A 79 -6.13 33.07 8.28
N ASP A 80 -5.68 34.22 8.79
CA ASP A 80 -4.62 35.01 8.14
C ASP A 80 -3.22 34.40 8.37
N SER A 81 -3.11 33.44 9.29
CA SER A 81 -1.87 32.79 9.70
C SER A 81 -2.02 31.26 9.64
N ALA A 82 -1.08 30.59 8.94
CA ALA A 82 -1.02 29.13 8.91
C ALA A 82 -0.71 28.52 10.29
N ARG A 83 0.04 29.27 11.12
CA ARG A 83 0.34 28.88 12.50
C ARG A 83 -0.93 28.87 13.34
N ASP A 84 -1.72 29.93 13.26
CA ASP A 84 -2.92 30.10 14.06
C ASP A 84 -3.96 29.04 13.66
N ALA A 85 -4.10 28.77 12.35
CA ALA A 85 -4.94 27.68 11.85
C ALA A 85 -4.52 26.31 12.40
N ALA A 86 -3.21 26.00 12.39
CA ALA A 86 -2.69 24.73 12.89
C ALA A 86 -2.84 24.61 14.42
N GLN A 87 -2.56 25.68 15.16
CA GLN A 87 -2.74 25.75 16.61
C GLN A 87 -4.20 25.56 16.99
N CYS A 88 -5.10 26.23 16.29
CA CYS A 88 -6.54 26.08 16.45
C CYS A 88 -6.97 24.63 16.21
N ALA A 89 -6.57 24.03 15.09
CA ALA A 89 -6.90 22.64 14.78
C ALA A 89 -6.45 21.68 15.90
N VAL A 90 -5.24 21.87 16.44
CA VAL A 90 -4.71 21.08 17.57
C VAL A 90 -5.56 21.29 18.83
N ALA A 91 -5.90 22.54 19.17
CA ALA A 91 -6.71 22.86 20.34
C ALA A 91 -8.12 22.29 20.23
N LEU A 92 -8.76 22.41 19.07
CA LEU A 92 -10.08 21.87 18.79
C LEU A 92 -10.12 20.35 18.93
N GLN A 93 -9.15 19.63 18.35
CA GLN A 93 -9.10 18.16 18.47
C GLN A 93 -8.98 17.71 19.93
N LYS A 94 -8.13 18.37 20.73
CA LYS A 94 -7.99 18.10 22.16
C LYS A 94 -9.29 18.39 22.93
N ALA A 95 -9.93 19.51 22.64
CA ALA A 95 -11.17 19.92 23.30
C ALA A 95 -12.34 18.96 22.97
N VAL A 96 -12.51 18.60 21.71
CA VAL A 96 -13.52 17.62 21.27
C VAL A 96 -13.28 16.26 21.94
N ALA A 97 -12.05 15.74 21.89
CA ALA A 97 -11.70 14.47 22.51
C ALA A 97 -12.01 14.44 24.02
N THR A 98 -11.73 15.54 24.72
CA THR A 98 -12.03 15.68 26.15
C THR A 98 -13.54 15.67 26.40
N ARG A 99 -14.31 16.40 25.59
CA ARG A 99 -15.77 16.55 25.77
C ARG A 99 -16.53 15.28 25.44
N THR A 100 -16.03 14.47 24.50
CA THR A 100 -16.67 13.22 24.06
C THR A 100 -16.08 11.96 24.73
N ALA A 101 -15.10 12.10 25.62
CA ALA A 101 -14.43 10.98 26.29
C ALA A 101 -15.38 10.08 27.11
N LYS A 102 -16.44 10.67 27.70
CA LYS A 102 -17.44 9.95 28.51
C LYS A 102 -18.52 9.26 27.67
N GLU A 103 -18.57 9.56 26.38
CA GLU A 103 -19.52 8.92 25.46
C GLU A 103 -19.06 7.51 25.08
N PRO A 104 -20.00 6.56 24.88
CA PRO A 104 -19.67 5.23 24.40
C PRO A 104 -19.08 5.31 22.98
N PRO A 105 -18.17 4.39 22.60
CA PRO A 105 -17.43 4.48 21.33
C PRO A 105 -18.30 4.61 20.08
N ASN A 106 -19.48 3.98 20.07
CA ASN A 106 -20.43 4.00 18.95
C ASN A 106 -21.16 5.35 18.78
N ARG A 107 -21.16 6.23 19.81
CA ARG A 107 -21.80 7.57 19.80
C ARG A 107 -20.80 8.72 19.84
N ARG A 108 -19.51 8.41 19.98
CA ARG A 108 -18.46 9.42 20.11
C ARG A 108 -18.28 10.18 18.80
N ILE A 109 -18.51 11.50 18.82
CA ILE A 109 -18.18 12.39 17.70
C ILE A 109 -16.68 12.65 17.70
N SER A 110 -16.08 12.52 16.53
CA SER A 110 -14.67 12.81 16.27
C SER A 110 -14.55 13.49 14.91
N PHE A 111 -13.63 14.44 14.77
CA PHE A 111 -13.40 15.15 13.53
C PHE A 111 -12.13 14.68 12.85
N ARG A 112 -12.13 14.73 11.53
CA ARG A 112 -10.93 14.75 10.69
C ARG A 112 -10.70 16.18 10.25
N MET A 113 -9.49 16.70 10.37
CA MET A 113 -9.17 18.09 10.02
C MET A 113 -8.02 18.17 9.02
N ALA A 114 -8.03 19.17 8.14
CA ALA A 114 -6.83 19.59 7.42
C ALA A 114 -6.65 21.08 7.32
N VAL A 115 -5.38 21.50 7.25
CA VAL A 115 -4.96 22.89 7.07
C VAL A 115 -4.13 23.03 5.80
N ASN A 116 -4.50 23.98 4.95
CA ASN A 116 -3.75 24.31 3.74
C ASN A 116 -3.60 25.82 3.58
N LEU A 117 -2.43 26.27 3.15
CA LEU A 117 -2.17 27.66 2.81
C LEU A 117 -2.31 27.84 1.29
N SER A 118 -3.24 28.68 0.85
CA SER A 118 -3.52 28.87 -0.58
C SER A 118 -4.07 30.25 -0.90
N ASP A 119 -3.85 30.71 -2.12
CA ASP A 119 -4.47 31.92 -2.64
C ASP A 119 -5.88 31.59 -3.12
N ILE A 120 -6.88 32.25 -2.53
CA ILE A 120 -8.30 32.01 -2.82
C ILE A 120 -9.02 33.33 -3.04
N ILE A 121 -10.17 33.26 -3.72
CA ILE A 121 -11.11 34.36 -3.84
C ILE A 121 -11.99 34.36 -2.58
N VAL A 122 -11.99 35.47 -1.87
CA VAL A 122 -12.86 35.68 -0.70
C VAL A 122 -13.97 36.64 -1.10
N GLU A 123 -15.22 36.20 -0.97
CA GLU A 123 -16.42 37.01 -1.17
C GLU A 123 -17.22 37.11 0.14
N GLU A 124 -18.20 38.00 0.19
CA GLU A 124 -19.02 38.20 1.39
C GLU A 124 -19.81 36.91 1.72
N GLY A 125 -19.30 36.13 2.69
CA GLY A 125 -19.92 34.90 3.17
C GLY A 125 -19.50 33.60 2.46
N ASP A 126 -18.59 33.62 1.49
CA ASP A 126 -18.09 32.39 0.85
C ASP A 126 -16.64 32.51 0.36
N ILE A 127 -16.04 31.36 0.04
CA ILE A 127 -14.67 31.24 -0.49
C ILE A 127 -14.63 30.33 -1.71
N TYR A 128 -13.85 30.75 -2.71
CA TYR A 128 -13.71 30.04 -3.98
C TYR A 128 -12.24 29.87 -4.38
N GLY A 129 -11.95 28.76 -5.06
CA GLY A 129 -10.62 28.48 -5.60
C GLY A 129 -10.16 27.06 -5.30
N ASP A 130 -9.10 26.65 -5.99
CA ASP A 130 -8.55 25.30 -5.88
C ASP A 130 -8.09 24.99 -4.45
N GLY A 131 -7.61 26.00 -3.71
CA GLY A 131 -7.22 25.89 -2.31
C GLY A 131 -8.32 25.30 -1.41
N VAL A 132 -9.58 25.66 -1.64
CA VAL A 132 -10.73 25.16 -0.85
C VAL A 132 -10.95 23.67 -1.12
N ASN A 133 -10.94 23.28 -2.40
CA ASN A 133 -11.10 21.89 -2.84
C ASN A 133 -9.93 21.01 -2.41
N ILE A 134 -8.71 21.56 -2.42
CA ILE A 134 -7.52 20.90 -1.91
C ILE A 134 -7.68 20.59 -0.42
N THR A 135 -8.06 21.60 0.37
CA THR A 135 -8.15 21.48 1.83
C THR A 135 -9.19 20.45 2.25
N SER A 136 -10.39 20.51 1.66
CA SER A 136 -11.46 19.55 1.97
C SER A 136 -11.10 18.12 1.58
N ARG A 137 -10.34 17.92 0.49
CA ARG A 137 -9.87 16.58 0.11
C ARG A 137 -8.70 16.11 0.94
N LEU A 138 -7.81 17.02 1.32
CA LEU A 138 -6.66 16.73 2.17
C LEU A 138 -7.11 16.23 3.56
N GLN A 139 -8.21 16.77 4.06
CA GLN A 139 -8.84 16.38 5.32
C GLN A 139 -9.26 14.90 5.35
N ALA A 140 -9.61 14.29 4.22
CA ALA A 140 -9.94 12.86 4.16
C ALA A 140 -8.76 11.93 4.52
N PHE A 141 -7.53 12.44 4.42
CA PHE A 141 -6.31 11.70 4.80
C PHE A 141 -6.00 11.78 6.30
N ALA A 142 -6.77 12.57 7.07
CA ALA A 142 -6.63 12.61 8.51
C ALA A 142 -7.28 11.39 9.17
N GLU A 143 -6.68 10.92 10.25
CA GLU A 143 -7.30 9.94 11.15
C GLU A 143 -8.46 10.57 11.95
N PRO A 144 -9.38 9.78 12.54
CA PRO A 144 -10.33 10.30 13.52
C PRO A 144 -9.59 10.98 14.68
N GLY A 145 -9.83 12.27 14.87
CA GLY A 145 -9.10 13.09 15.85
C GLY A 145 -7.78 13.65 15.32
N GLY A 146 -7.42 13.36 14.07
CA GLY A 146 -6.16 13.73 13.43
C GLY A 146 -6.23 15.03 12.63
N ILE A 147 -5.06 15.53 12.26
CA ILE A 147 -4.88 16.76 11.48
C ILE A 147 -3.85 16.50 10.38
N VAL A 148 -4.19 16.80 9.13
CA VAL A 148 -3.26 16.80 7.99
C VAL A 148 -2.99 18.21 7.53
N VAL A 149 -1.76 18.52 7.19
CA VAL A 149 -1.35 19.85 6.73
C VAL A 149 -0.60 19.77 5.40
N SER A 150 -0.74 20.79 4.56
CA SER A 150 0.08 20.88 3.36
C SER A 150 1.53 21.24 3.70
N SER A 151 2.46 20.98 2.77
CA SER A 151 3.88 21.33 2.94
C SER A 151 4.12 22.80 3.29
N ALA A 152 3.35 23.71 2.71
CA ALA A 152 3.44 25.14 3.00
C ALA A 152 3.14 25.45 4.47
N VAL A 153 2.14 24.77 5.05
CA VAL A 153 1.78 24.91 6.47
C VAL A 153 2.85 24.25 7.33
N ALA A 154 3.28 23.04 7.00
CA ALA A 154 4.33 22.30 7.73
C ALA A 154 5.63 23.11 7.85
N GLN A 155 6.01 23.84 6.79
CA GLN A 155 7.19 24.70 6.80
C GLN A 155 7.05 25.93 7.71
N GLN A 156 5.83 26.46 7.88
CA GLN A 156 5.58 27.67 8.68
C GLN A 156 5.36 27.39 10.18
N ILE A 157 4.88 26.20 10.54
CA ILE A 157 4.69 25.82 11.95
C ILE A 157 6.01 25.56 12.68
N GLY A 158 7.04 25.06 11.99
CA GLY A 158 8.38 24.82 12.54
C GLY A 158 8.38 24.05 13.88
N ARG A 159 9.30 24.37 14.79
CA ARG A 159 9.34 23.84 16.18
C ARG A 159 8.42 24.58 17.17
N SER A 160 7.59 25.51 16.68
CA SER A 160 6.83 26.42 17.57
C SER A 160 5.56 25.79 18.15
N LEU A 161 5.04 24.77 17.48
CA LEU A 161 3.98 23.90 17.94
C LEU A 161 4.65 22.62 18.47
N ASP A 162 4.48 22.30 19.75
CA ASP A 162 5.05 21.10 20.42
C ASP A 162 4.34 19.82 19.94
N VAL A 163 4.33 19.60 18.63
CA VAL A 163 3.70 18.48 17.92
C VAL A 163 4.63 18.07 16.78
N GLY A 164 4.93 16.79 16.71
CA GLY A 164 5.73 16.23 15.62
C GLY A 164 4.97 16.27 14.29
N THR A 165 5.69 16.24 13.18
CA THR A 165 5.11 16.10 11.84
C THR A 165 5.55 14.78 11.23
N ILE A 166 4.60 14.01 10.71
CA ILE A 166 4.85 12.77 9.96
C ILE A 166 4.64 13.10 8.48
N ASP A 167 5.66 12.89 7.65
CA ASP A 167 5.51 13.09 6.20
C ASP A 167 4.59 12.01 5.61
N LEU A 168 3.55 12.43 4.89
CA LEU A 168 2.60 11.55 4.19
C LEU A 168 2.97 11.39 2.71
N GLY A 169 4.04 12.02 2.27
CA GLY A 169 4.46 11.96 0.88
C GLY A 169 3.59 12.83 -0.04
N SER A 170 3.67 12.52 -1.32
CA SER A 170 2.99 13.25 -2.39
C SER A 170 1.61 12.64 -2.67
N LEU A 171 0.57 13.29 -2.15
CA LEU A 171 -0.82 12.83 -2.25
C LEU A 171 -1.47 13.30 -3.55
N HIS A 172 -2.06 12.37 -4.30
CA HIS A 172 -2.83 12.69 -5.51
C HIS A 172 -4.31 12.88 -5.12
N LEU A 173 -4.76 14.13 -5.06
CA LEU A 173 -6.16 14.42 -4.78
C LEU A 173 -6.99 14.31 -6.06
N ARG A 174 -8.22 13.77 -5.95
CA ARG A 174 -9.18 13.64 -7.06
C ARG A 174 -9.27 14.97 -7.84
N ASN A 175 -9.30 14.93 -9.16
CA ASN A 175 -9.43 16.10 -10.06
C ASN A 175 -8.34 17.19 -9.91
N LEU A 176 -7.15 16.87 -9.42
CA LEU A 176 -5.98 17.75 -9.46
C LEU A 176 -4.87 17.14 -10.30
N SER A 177 -4.27 17.96 -11.17
CA SER A 177 -3.20 17.53 -12.08
C SER A 177 -1.82 17.44 -11.43
N ARG A 178 -1.64 17.95 -10.21
CA ARG A 178 -0.37 17.94 -9.47
C ARG A 178 -0.58 17.33 -8.09
N PRO A 179 0.31 16.42 -7.65
CA PRO A 179 0.23 15.89 -6.31
C PRO A 179 0.68 16.92 -5.28
N ILE A 180 0.17 16.79 -4.05
CA ILE A 180 0.40 17.71 -2.96
C ILE A 180 1.18 16.98 -1.87
N GLN A 181 2.33 17.52 -1.51
CA GLN A 181 3.08 17.03 -0.37
C GLN A 181 2.32 17.38 0.93
N ALA A 182 2.06 16.38 1.76
CA ALA A 182 1.27 16.52 2.97
C ALA A 182 1.95 15.92 4.19
N PHE A 183 1.56 16.38 5.37
CA PHE A 183 2.12 15.95 6.65
C PHE A 183 0.99 15.73 7.65
N ALA A 184 1.03 14.67 8.45
CA ALA A 184 0.14 14.52 9.59
C ALA A 184 0.77 15.17 10.84
N LEU A 185 -0.02 15.88 11.63
CA LEU A 185 0.42 16.37 12.94
C LEU A 185 0.28 15.27 13.99
N HIS A 186 1.37 14.97 14.69
CA HIS A 186 1.40 13.98 15.76
C HIS A 186 0.90 14.60 17.07
N LEU A 187 -0.33 14.29 17.45
CA LEU A 187 -0.94 14.71 18.71
C LEU A 187 -0.57 13.75 19.85
N PRO A 188 -0.18 14.25 21.05
CA PRO A 188 0.06 13.39 22.20
C PRO A 188 -1.19 12.55 22.56
N GLY A 189 -1.04 11.22 22.57
CA GLY A 189 -2.14 10.28 22.84
C GLY A 189 -2.85 9.73 21.59
N ALA A 190 -2.56 10.25 20.40
CA ALA A 190 -2.94 9.60 19.14
C ALA A 190 -1.86 8.56 18.77
N GLN A 191 -2.24 7.31 18.49
CA GLN A 191 -1.30 6.33 17.97
C GLN A 191 -0.84 6.79 16.57
N PRO A 192 0.47 6.97 16.33
CA PRO A 192 0.96 7.29 15.00
C PRO A 192 0.72 6.10 14.10
N ARG A 193 -0.08 6.29 13.05
CA ARG A 193 -0.16 5.35 11.94
C ARG A 193 1.02 5.60 11.03
N LEU A 194 1.71 4.53 10.67
CA LEU A 194 2.81 4.59 9.72
C LEU A 194 2.23 4.69 8.30
N VAL A 195 3.03 5.12 7.32
CA VAL A 195 2.57 5.37 5.93
C VAL A 195 1.95 4.13 5.24
N GLY A 196 2.08 2.94 5.83
CA GLY A 196 1.41 1.69 5.44
C GLY A 196 0.05 1.40 6.09
N ASP A 197 -0.42 2.22 7.04
CA ASP A 197 -1.73 2.07 7.70
C ASP A 197 -2.80 2.98 7.06
N LEU A 198 -2.48 3.65 5.94
CA LEU A 198 -3.47 4.34 5.11
C LEU A 198 -4.40 3.30 4.47
N PRO A 199 -5.73 3.45 4.53
CA PRO A 199 -6.62 2.54 3.81
C PRO A 199 -6.27 2.54 2.32
N GLY A 200 -6.19 1.35 1.72
CA GLY A 200 -6.16 1.20 0.26
C GLY A 200 -7.30 2.02 -0.37
N GLY A 201 -7.03 2.80 -1.41
CA GLY A 201 -8.06 3.66 -2.03
C GLY A 201 -8.06 5.14 -1.60
N SER A 202 -7.03 5.61 -0.90
CA SER A 202 -6.71 7.05 -0.86
C SER A 202 -6.19 7.61 -2.20
N ASP A 203 -6.03 6.73 -3.19
CA ASP A 203 -5.78 7.03 -4.58
C ASP A 203 -7.11 7.28 -5.32
N ALA A 204 -7.16 8.23 -6.25
CA ALA A 204 -8.40 8.56 -7.00
C ALA A 204 -8.89 7.42 -7.92
N ARG A 205 -8.08 6.36 -8.05
CA ARG A 205 -8.32 5.16 -8.84
C ARG A 205 -9.33 4.21 -8.16
N PRO A 206 -10.21 3.53 -8.92
CA PRO A 206 -10.97 2.41 -8.40
C PRO A 206 -10.06 1.38 -7.72
N SER A 207 -10.37 1.09 -6.46
CA SER A 207 -9.62 0.16 -5.62
C SER A 207 -10.40 -1.14 -5.43
N ILE A 208 -9.74 -2.27 -5.65
CA ILE A 208 -10.37 -3.60 -5.64
C ILE A 208 -9.54 -4.62 -4.86
N ALA A 209 -10.23 -5.48 -4.11
CA ALA A 209 -9.68 -6.72 -3.57
C ALA A 209 -10.38 -7.93 -4.21
N VAL A 210 -9.62 -8.98 -4.53
CA VAL A 210 -10.18 -10.26 -4.99
C VAL A 210 -9.98 -11.30 -3.89
N LEU A 211 -11.08 -11.82 -3.36
CA LEU A 211 -11.06 -12.80 -2.28
C LEU A 211 -10.86 -14.22 -2.83
N PRO A 212 -10.28 -15.13 -2.02
CA PRO A 212 -10.22 -16.54 -2.35
C PRO A 212 -11.60 -17.09 -2.72
N PHE A 213 -11.71 -17.77 -3.86
CA PHE A 213 -12.97 -18.38 -4.27
C PHE A 213 -13.25 -19.64 -3.44
N ARG A 214 -14.53 -19.82 -3.08
CA ARG A 214 -14.97 -20.99 -2.30
C ARG A 214 -15.08 -22.21 -3.21
N GLU A 215 -14.46 -23.32 -2.84
CA GLU A 215 -14.70 -24.60 -3.51
C GLU A 215 -15.91 -25.31 -2.91
N LEU A 216 -16.92 -25.59 -3.74
CA LEU A 216 -18.19 -26.17 -3.28
C LEU A 216 -18.18 -27.71 -3.22
N GLN A 217 -17.22 -28.38 -3.89
CA GLN A 217 -17.10 -29.85 -3.96
C GLN A 217 -15.66 -30.33 -4.22
N GLY A 218 -14.70 -29.91 -3.39
CA GLY A 218 -13.28 -30.33 -3.46
C GLY A 218 -12.83 -31.06 -2.20
N GLN A 219 -11.75 -31.84 -2.28
CA GLN A 219 -11.03 -32.27 -1.06
C GLN A 219 -10.34 -31.04 -0.44
N PRO A 220 -10.22 -30.92 0.90
CA PRO A 220 -9.57 -29.77 1.54
C PRO A 220 -8.15 -29.47 1.04
N GLU A 221 -7.47 -30.49 0.50
CA GLU A 221 -6.11 -30.42 -0.04
C GLU A 221 -6.03 -29.77 -1.43
N GLU A 222 -7.15 -29.52 -2.12
CA GLU A 222 -7.20 -28.94 -3.49
C GLU A 222 -7.39 -27.41 -3.52
N GLY A 223 -7.49 -26.74 -2.37
CA GLY A 223 -7.79 -25.30 -2.30
C GLY A 223 -6.78 -24.36 -2.98
N TYR A 224 -5.62 -24.88 -3.39
CA TYR A 224 -4.64 -24.16 -4.21
C TYR A 224 -5.15 -23.88 -5.63
N PHE A 225 -6.10 -24.67 -6.15
CA PHE A 225 -6.61 -24.50 -7.51
C PHE A 225 -7.45 -23.23 -7.64
N ALA A 226 -8.47 -23.08 -6.78
CA ALA A 226 -9.27 -21.85 -6.72
C ALA A 226 -8.40 -20.61 -6.40
N ASP A 227 -7.36 -20.77 -5.58
CA ASP A 227 -6.39 -19.72 -5.31
C ASP A 227 -5.59 -19.32 -6.55
N GLY A 228 -5.20 -20.28 -7.40
CA GLY A 228 -4.49 -20.01 -8.64
C GLY A 228 -5.33 -19.16 -9.59
N ILE A 229 -6.63 -19.47 -9.69
CA ILE A 229 -7.58 -18.66 -10.48
C ILE A 229 -7.64 -17.22 -9.96
N VAL A 230 -7.74 -17.05 -8.65
CA VAL A 230 -7.75 -15.73 -8.01
C VAL A 230 -6.43 -15.00 -8.23
N ASP A 231 -5.29 -15.69 -8.12
CA ASP A 231 -3.97 -15.11 -8.34
C ASP A 231 -3.81 -14.58 -9.77
N ASP A 232 -4.27 -15.34 -10.77
CA ASP A 232 -4.23 -14.92 -12.17
C ASP A 232 -5.13 -13.71 -12.44
N ILE A 233 -6.33 -13.66 -11.86
CA ILE A 233 -7.22 -12.49 -11.94
C ILE A 233 -6.55 -11.28 -11.29
N ILE A 234 -5.96 -11.42 -10.11
CA ILE A 234 -5.24 -10.34 -9.42
C ILE A 234 -4.08 -9.84 -10.30
N HIS A 235 -3.30 -10.73 -10.90
CA HIS A 235 -2.20 -10.37 -11.79
C HIS A 235 -2.70 -9.58 -13.01
N ALA A 236 -3.77 -10.03 -13.67
CA ALA A 236 -4.34 -9.35 -14.84
C ALA A 236 -4.84 -7.93 -14.48
N LEU A 237 -5.52 -7.78 -13.35
CA LEU A 237 -6.00 -6.49 -12.86
C LEU A 237 -4.86 -5.59 -12.38
N ALA A 238 -3.82 -6.14 -11.75
CA ALA A 238 -2.70 -5.39 -11.18
C ALA A 238 -1.81 -4.72 -12.22
N ALA A 239 -1.88 -5.19 -13.48
CA ALA A 239 -1.22 -4.58 -14.63
C ALA A 239 -1.89 -3.28 -15.10
N LEU A 240 -3.12 -2.98 -14.67
CA LEU A 240 -3.85 -1.79 -15.08
C LEU A 240 -3.50 -0.60 -14.19
N LYS A 241 -2.92 0.44 -14.79
CA LYS A 241 -2.58 1.69 -14.10
C LYS A 241 -3.80 2.41 -13.54
N GLU A 242 -4.98 2.20 -14.12
CA GLU A 242 -6.25 2.77 -13.70
C GLU A 242 -6.81 2.13 -12.43
N LEU A 243 -6.31 0.95 -12.04
CA LEU A 243 -6.78 0.23 -10.86
C LEU A 243 -5.75 0.25 -9.73
N PHE A 244 -6.26 0.26 -8.50
CA PHE A 244 -5.48 -0.05 -7.31
C PHE A 244 -5.91 -1.44 -6.80
N VAL A 245 -5.04 -2.44 -6.96
CA VAL A 245 -5.39 -3.84 -6.66
C VAL A 245 -4.65 -4.29 -5.41
N ILE A 246 -5.39 -4.82 -4.44
CA ILE A 246 -4.81 -5.42 -3.24
C ILE A 246 -4.18 -6.78 -3.58
N SER A 247 -3.01 -7.03 -3.04
CA SER A 247 -2.27 -8.28 -3.26
C SER A 247 -3.02 -9.50 -2.72
N ARG A 248 -2.78 -10.65 -3.37
CA ARG A 248 -3.32 -11.95 -2.97
C ARG A 248 -3.11 -12.24 -1.48
N GLY A 249 -1.90 -12.01 -0.98
CA GLY A 249 -1.58 -12.39 0.40
C GLY A 249 -2.45 -11.67 1.43
N SER A 250 -2.90 -10.45 1.15
CA SER A 250 -3.79 -9.69 2.05
C SER A 250 -5.25 -10.16 2.04
N THR A 251 -5.66 -10.93 1.03
CA THR A 251 -7.03 -11.44 0.94
C THR A 251 -7.17 -12.88 1.41
N LEU A 252 -6.07 -13.61 1.62
CA LEU A 252 -6.06 -15.01 2.06
C LEU A 252 -6.76 -15.25 3.41
N ALA A 253 -6.71 -14.28 4.32
CA ALA A 253 -7.37 -14.37 5.63
C ALA A 253 -8.90 -14.52 5.52
N TYR A 254 -9.50 -14.12 4.40
CA TYR A 254 -10.95 -14.17 4.18
C TYR A 254 -11.42 -15.48 3.51
N ARG A 255 -10.56 -16.50 3.39
CA ARG A 255 -10.92 -17.83 2.83
C ARG A 255 -12.11 -18.48 3.53
N ASN A 256 -12.14 -18.39 4.86
CA ASN A 256 -13.07 -19.14 5.71
C ASN A 256 -14.01 -18.18 6.46
N GLY A 257 -15.30 -18.21 6.15
CA GLY A 257 -16.33 -17.53 6.94
C GLY A 257 -17.44 -16.90 6.10
N ALA A 258 -18.52 -16.50 6.78
CA ALA A 258 -19.40 -15.46 6.26
C ALA A 258 -18.68 -14.13 6.48
N PHE A 259 -18.44 -13.39 5.41
CA PHE A 259 -17.72 -12.12 5.48
C PHE A 259 -18.64 -10.96 5.13
N ASP A 260 -18.51 -9.87 5.88
CA ASP A 260 -19.16 -8.60 5.61
C ASP A 260 -18.29 -7.79 4.65
N VAL A 261 -18.78 -7.57 3.43
CA VAL A 261 -18.08 -6.81 2.39
C VAL A 261 -17.71 -5.39 2.86
N ARG A 262 -18.53 -4.77 3.72
CA ARG A 262 -18.25 -3.43 4.26
C ARG A 262 -17.09 -3.46 5.24
N ALA A 263 -17.01 -4.50 6.08
CA ALA A 263 -15.88 -4.70 6.98
C ALA A 263 -14.58 -4.91 6.19
N ILE A 264 -14.62 -5.76 5.16
CA ILE A 264 -13.47 -6.01 4.28
C ILE A 264 -12.96 -4.73 3.62
N GLY A 265 -13.86 -3.91 3.05
CA GLY A 265 -13.49 -2.63 2.44
C GLY A 265 -12.97 -1.60 3.44
N LYS A 266 -13.26 -1.75 4.72
CA LYS A 266 -12.66 -0.92 5.77
C LYS A 266 -11.27 -1.44 6.17
N ASP A 267 -11.13 -2.74 6.29
CA ASP A 267 -9.91 -3.42 6.74
C ASP A 267 -8.80 -3.35 5.70
N LEU A 268 -9.14 -3.48 4.41
CA LEU A 268 -8.18 -3.40 3.29
C LEU A 268 -8.04 -1.96 2.74
N GLY A 269 -8.88 -1.02 3.20
CA GLY A 269 -9.35 0.03 2.28
C GLY A 269 -10.02 -0.66 1.09
N VAL A 270 -10.08 -0.14 -0.11
CA VAL A 270 -10.83 -0.73 -1.25
C VAL A 270 -12.32 -0.42 -1.28
N ARG A 271 -12.73 0.06 -2.45
CA ARG A 271 -14.12 0.38 -2.81
C ARG A 271 -14.87 -0.85 -3.33
N TYR A 272 -14.16 -1.79 -3.93
CA TYR A 272 -14.76 -2.95 -4.57
C TYR A 272 -14.18 -4.25 -4.04
N VAL A 273 -15.03 -5.26 -3.90
CA VAL A 273 -14.60 -6.63 -3.55
C VAL A 273 -15.17 -7.59 -4.58
N LEU A 274 -14.31 -8.40 -5.18
CA LEU A 274 -14.67 -9.54 -6.01
C LEU A 274 -14.55 -10.81 -5.18
N HIS A 275 -15.62 -11.59 -5.08
CA HIS A 275 -15.60 -12.91 -4.46
C HIS A 275 -16.41 -13.90 -5.30
N GLY A 276 -16.32 -15.18 -4.98
CA GLY A 276 -16.93 -16.18 -5.83
C GLY A 276 -16.81 -17.60 -5.34
N SER A 277 -17.22 -18.52 -6.20
CA SER A 277 -17.09 -19.96 -5.97
C SER A 277 -16.67 -20.69 -7.25
N VAL A 278 -15.93 -21.77 -7.05
CA VAL A 278 -15.49 -22.68 -8.11
C VAL A 278 -16.07 -24.06 -7.83
N ARG A 279 -16.59 -24.71 -8.88
CA ARG A 279 -17.04 -26.09 -8.83
C ARG A 279 -16.45 -26.86 -10.00
N ARG A 280 -15.76 -27.95 -9.68
CA ARG A 280 -15.18 -28.90 -10.65
C ARG A 280 -15.88 -30.24 -10.50
N SER A 281 -16.51 -30.74 -11.57
CA SER A 281 -17.18 -32.06 -11.55
C SER A 281 -17.21 -32.68 -12.94
N GLY A 282 -16.69 -33.90 -13.07
CA GLY A 282 -16.76 -34.67 -14.32
C GLY A 282 -16.13 -33.96 -15.53
N GLY A 283 -15.00 -33.26 -15.32
CA GLY A 283 -14.31 -32.48 -16.36
C GLY A 283 -14.94 -31.12 -16.69
N ARG A 284 -16.08 -30.76 -16.06
CA ARG A 284 -16.69 -29.44 -16.18
C ARG A 284 -16.23 -28.52 -15.07
N LEU A 285 -16.07 -27.25 -15.42
CA LEU A 285 -15.71 -26.15 -14.55
C LEU A 285 -16.86 -25.14 -14.55
N ARG A 286 -17.30 -24.74 -13.36
CA ARG A 286 -18.26 -23.64 -13.17
C ARG A 286 -17.67 -22.65 -12.18
N ILE A 287 -17.60 -21.39 -12.59
CA ILE A 287 -17.14 -20.27 -11.77
C ILE A 287 -18.30 -19.29 -11.63
N VAL A 288 -18.62 -18.91 -10.39
CA VAL A 288 -19.59 -17.85 -10.11
C VAL A 288 -18.86 -16.72 -9.42
N THR A 289 -19.01 -15.50 -9.90
CA THR A 289 -18.37 -14.31 -9.34
C THR A 289 -19.41 -13.27 -8.95
N GLU A 290 -19.15 -12.58 -7.84
CA GLU A 290 -19.94 -11.48 -7.31
C GLU A 290 -19.00 -10.31 -7.04
N LEU A 291 -19.33 -9.16 -7.61
CA LEU A 291 -18.60 -7.91 -7.46
C LEU A 291 -19.47 -6.93 -6.67
N SER A 292 -18.96 -6.44 -5.56
CA SER A 292 -19.73 -5.65 -4.59
C SER A 292 -19.07 -4.31 -4.28
N ASP A 293 -19.87 -3.27 -4.04
CA ASP A 293 -19.42 -1.96 -3.53
C ASP A 293 -19.31 -2.04 -2.00
N THR A 294 -18.17 -1.67 -1.43
CA THR A 294 -17.91 -1.77 0.01
C THR A 294 -18.49 -0.62 0.81
N GLU A 295 -18.83 0.51 0.18
CA GLU A 295 -19.47 1.64 0.85
C GLU A 295 -20.94 1.35 1.11
N SER A 296 -21.67 0.88 0.09
CA SER A 296 -23.09 0.56 0.22
C SER A 296 -23.35 -0.89 0.67
N GLY A 297 -22.40 -1.80 0.41
CA GLY A 297 -22.57 -3.24 0.59
C GLY A 297 -23.42 -3.91 -0.49
N ASP A 298 -23.75 -3.20 -1.57
CA ASP A 298 -24.57 -3.74 -2.66
C ASP A 298 -23.74 -4.59 -3.62
N VAL A 299 -24.35 -5.68 -4.11
CA VAL A 299 -23.79 -6.46 -5.22
C VAL A 299 -24.07 -5.71 -6.52
N ILE A 300 -23.00 -5.28 -7.20
CA ILE A 300 -23.05 -4.51 -8.45
C ILE A 300 -23.28 -5.45 -9.65
N SER A 301 -22.65 -6.62 -9.62
CA SER A 301 -22.82 -7.64 -10.66
C SER A 301 -22.61 -9.04 -10.11
N SER A 302 -23.36 -10.00 -10.64
CA SER A 302 -23.20 -11.44 -10.37
C SER A 302 -23.20 -12.18 -11.70
N GLU A 303 -22.14 -12.92 -11.98
CA GLU A 303 -21.92 -13.59 -13.26
C GLU A 303 -21.61 -15.07 -13.08
N GLN A 304 -21.99 -15.88 -14.06
CA GLN A 304 -21.75 -17.32 -14.08
C GLN A 304 -21.05 -17.72 -15.37
N TYR A 305 -19.93 -18.42 -15.21
CA TYR A 305 -19.08 -18.90 -16.28
C TYR A 305 -19.06 -20.43 -16.25
N GLU A 306 -19.30 -21.07 -17.38
CA GLU A 306 -19.28 -22.53 -17.53
C GLU A 306 -18.36 -22.94 -18.68
N GLY A 307 -17.56 -23.98 -18.46
CA GLY A 307 -16.67 -24.53 -19.46
C GLY A 307 -16.01 -25.82 -18.98
N THR A 308 -14.87 -26.13 -19.56
CA THR A 308 -14.00 -27.25 -19.19
C THR A 308 -12.69 -26.72 -18.61
N LEU A 309 -11.83 -27.61 -18.10
CA LEU A 309 -10.48 -27.23 -17.66
C LEU A 309 -9.62 -26.65 -18.80
N ALA A 310 -9.89 -27.04 -20.05
CA ALA A 310 -9.20 -26.49 -21.22
C ALA A 310 -9.61 -25.03 -21.50
N ASP A 311 -10.81 -24.62 -21.07
CA ASP A 311 -11.34 -23.27 -21.24
C ASP A 311 -10.98 -22.34 -20.06
N LEU A 312 -10.30 -22.86 -19.02
CA LEU A 312 -10.05 -22.14 -17.76
C LEU A 312 -9.52 -20.73 -17.98
N PHE A 313 -8.51 -20.62 -18.83
CA PHE A 313 -7.83 -19.36 -19.12
C PHE A 313 -8.72 -18.35 -19.84
N GLU A 314 -9.55 -18.82 -20.78
CA GLU A 314 -10.54 -17.95 -21.44
C GLU A 314 -11.58 -17.45 -20.43
N LEU A 315 -12.03 -18.31 -19.50
CA LEU A 315 -12.97 -17.91 -18.46
C LEU A 315 -12.36 -16.87 -17.50
N GLN A 316 -11.09 -17.03 -17.12
CA GLN A 316 -10.35 -16.04 -16.31
C GLN A 316 -10.24 -14.68 -17.03
N ASP A 317 -9.96 -14.71 -18.33
CA ASP A 317 -9.87 -13.52 -19.17
C ASP A 317 -11.24 -12.81 -19.24
N GLN A 318 -12.32 -13.56 -19.44
CA GLN A 318 -13.69 -13.04 -19.42
C GLN A 318 -14.05 -12.40 -18.07
N ILE A 319 -13.70 -13.03 -16.95
CA ILE A 319 -13.91 -12.46 -15.60
C ILE A 319 -13.18 -11.12 -15.46
N SER A 320 -11.90 -11.08 -15.86
CA SER A 320 -11.09 -9.86 -15.76
C SER A 320 -11.66 -8.73 -16.62
N VAL A 321 -12.11 -9.05 -17.85
CA VAL A 321 -12.80 -8.11 -18.75
C VAL A 321 -14.08 -7.56 -18.15
N HIS A 322 -14.90 -8.43 -17.56
CA HIS A 322 -16.16 -8.02 -16.94
C HIS A 322 -15.92 -7.07 -15.75
N VAL A 323 -14.97 -7.40 -14.88
CA VAL A 323 -14.62 -6.56 -13.72
C VAL A 323 -14.20 -5.17 -14.18
N VAL A 324 -13.27 -5.09 -15.15
CA VAL A 324 -12.75 -3.81 -15.65
C VAL A 324 -13.83 -2.99 -16.33
N LYS A 325 -14.69 -3.60 -17.17
CA LYS A 325 -15.82 -2.91 -17.80
C LYS A 325 -16.79 -2.32 -16.77
N THR A 326 -16.94 -2.98 -15.62
CA THR A 326 -17.86 -2.54 -14.56
C THR A 326 -17.30 -1.40 -13.73
N ILE A 327 -16.06 -1.51 -13.22
CA ILE A 327 -15.51 -0.53 -12.25
C ILE A 327 -14.59 0.52 -12.87
N ALA A 328 -14.10 0.28 -14.09
CA ALA A 328 -13.20 1.18 -14.81
C ALA A 328 -13.54 1.23 -16.31
N PRO A 329 -14.76 1.65 -16.69
CA PRO A 329 -15.27 1.58 -18.07
C PRO A 329 -14.48 2.40 -19.10
N HIS A 330 -13.60 3.30 -18.64
CA HIS A 330 -12.74 4.12 -19.49
C HIS A 330 -11.45 3.40 -19.93
N VAL A 331 -11.13 2.24 -19.34
CA VAL A 331 -9.98 1.41 -19.73
C VAL A 331 -10.24 0.83 -21.12
N ARG A 332 -9.28 0.99 -22.04
CA ARG A 332 -9.42 0.44 -23.39
C ARG A 332 -9.25 -1.07 -23.36
N GLU A 333 -10.14 -1.80 -24.03
CA GLU A 333 -10.09 -3.27 -24.12
C GLU A 333 -8.73 -3.80 -24.61
N ARG A 334 -8.03 -3.05 -25.48
CA ARG A 334 -6.67 -3.36 -25.95
C ARG A 334 -5.60 -3.31 -24.85
N GLU A 335 -5.75 -2.45 -23.84
CA GLU A 335 -4.83 -2.39 -22.70
C GLU A 335 -5.04 -3.62 -21.81
N LEU A 336 -6.28 -4.08 -21.66
CA LEU A 336 -6.61 -5.29 -20.92
C LEU A 336 -6.14 -6.58 -21.61
N THR A 337 -6.39 -6.75 -22.91
CA THR A 337 -5.95 -7.95 -23.64
C THR A 337 -4.43 -8.07 -23.71
N ARG A 338 -3.69 -6.95 -23.60
CA ARG A 338 -2.22 -6.96 -23.52
C ARG A 338 -1.69 -7.39 -22.14
N SER A 339 -2.48 -7.20 -21.09
CA SER A 339 -2.14 -7.55 -19.71
C SER A 339 -2.39 -9.02 -19.36
N ILE A 340 -3.19 -9.71 -20.18
CA ILE A 340 -3.46 -11.15 -20.02
C ILE A 340 -2.18 -11.95 -20.35
N ARG A 341 -1.79 -12.85 -19.44
CA ARG A 341 -0.60 -13.70 -19.57
C ARG A 341 -0.68 -14.61 -20.80
N LYS A 342 0.48 -15.04 -21.31
CA LYS A 342 0.55 -16.21 -22.19
C LYS A 342 0.27 -17.47 -21.36
N HIS A 343 -0.80 -18.16 -21.71
CA HIS A 343 -1.26 -19.37 -21.04
C HIS A 343 -0.30 -20.55 -21.28
N PRO A 344 -0.12 -21.45 -20.30
CA PRO A 344 0.69 -22.67 -20.45
C PRO A 344 0.17 -23.56 -21.58
N GLN A 345 1.07 -24.31 -22.22
CA GLN A 345 0.67 -25.30 -23.23
C GLN A 345 0.24 -26.63 -22.58
N ASP A 346 0.71 -26.90 -21.36
CA ASP A 346 0.38 -28.09 -20.56
C ASP A 346 -0.21 -27.71 -19.19
N MET A 347 -1.44 -28.17 -18.94
CA MET A 347 -2.14 -27.99 -17.67
C MET A 347 -1.46 -28.68 -16.49
N THR A 348 -0.67 -29.71 -16.74
CA THR A 348 0.10 -30.42 -15.70
C THR A 348 1.19 -29.52 -15.14
N ALA A 349 1.88 -28.77 -16.00
CA ALA A 349 2.91 -27.83 -15.57
C ALA A 349 2.30 -26.67 -14.76
N TYR A 350 1.11 -26.20 -15.15
CA TYR A 350 0.34 -25.22 -14.40
C TYR A 350 0.01 -25.72 -12.99
N ASP A 351 -0.58 -26.91 -12.88
CA ASP A 351 -0.99 -27.50 -11.61
C ASP A 351 0.20 -27.69 -10.65
N LEU A 352 1.33 -28.19 -11.16
CA LEU A 352 2.57 -28.35 -10.40
C LEU A 352 3.13 -27.01 -9.89
N VAL A 353 3.02 -25.93 -10.68
CA VAL A 353 3.43 -24.59 -10.22
C VAL A 353 2.52 -24.10 -9.10
N LEU A 354 1.20 -24.28 -9.20
CA LEU A 354 0.29 -23.86 -8.14
C LEU A 354 0.56 -24.58 -6.81
N GLN A 355 0.80 -25.89 -6.87
CA GLN A 355 1.20 -26.67 -5.71
C GLN A 355 2.53 -26.15 -5.13
N ALA A 356 3.52 -25.89 -6.00
CA ALA A 356 4.80 -25.37 -5.55
C ALA A 356 4.68 -24.02 -4.85
N LEU A 357 3.79 -23.15 -5.31
CA LEU A 357 3.54 -21.84 -4.68
C LEU A 357 2.96 -21.98 -3.30
N ASP A 358 1.99 -22.87 -3.11
CA ASP A 358 1.42 -23.12 -1.78
C ASP A 358 2.51 -23.52 -0.78
N PHE A 359 3.43 -24.41 -1.17
CA PHE A 359 4.59 -24.76 -0.34
C PHE A 359 5.60 -23.62 -0.17
N LEU A 360 5.85 -22.83 -1.21
CA LEU A 360 6.79 -21.71 -1.15
C LEU A 360 6.34 -20.64 -0.15
N TYR A 361 5.02 -20.40 -0.06
CA TYR A 361 4.40 -19.47 0.87
C TYR A 361 4.16 -20.05 2.28
N ARG A 362 4.49 -21.31 2.56
CA ARG A 362 4.45 -21.85 3.95
C ARG A 362 5.73 -21.56 4.75
N MET A 363 6.84 -21.27 4.06
CA MET A 363 8.14 -20.87 4.62
C MET A 363 8.74 -21.79 5.70
N ASP A 364 8.37 -23.06 5.76
CA ASP A 364 9.09 -24.09 6.52
C ASP A 364 10.10 -24.85 5.63
N GLN A 365 11.10 -25.47 6.27
CA GLN A 365 12.26 -26.04 5.56
C GLN A 365 11.93 -27.29 4.72
N GLU A 366 10.93 -28.07 5.14
CA GLU A 366 10.50 -29.28 4.42
C GLU A 366 9.67 -28.90 3.19
N SER A 367 8.69 -27.99 3.37
CA SER A 367 7.91 -27.39 2.28
C SER A 367 8.80 -26.70 1.24
N PHE A 368 9.84 -25.99 1.68
CA PHE A 368 10.75 -25.29 0.78
C PHE A 368 11.49 -26.26 -0.16
N SER A 369 11.90 -27.43 0.32
CA SER A 369 12.55 -28.44 -0.53
C SER A 369 11.56 -29.07 -1.51
N HIS A 370 10.33 -29.31 -1.06
CA HIS A 370 9.26 -29.88 -1.89
C HIS A 370 8.84 -28.94 -3.03
N ALA A 371 8.74 -27.63 -2.76
CA ALA A 371 8.45 -26.61 -3.78
C ALA A 371 9.45 -26.68 -4.95
N ARG A 372 10.74 -26.91 -4.68
CA ARG A 372 11.76 -27.07 -5.73
C ARG A 372 11.48 -28.29 -6.62
N THR A 373 11.14 -29.43 -6.02
CA THR A 373 10.84 -30.67 -6.77
C THR A 373 9.67 -30.46 -7.71
N LEU A 374 8.59 -29.84 -7.23
CA LEU A 374 7.41 -29.54 -8.04
C LEU A 374 7.74 -28.57 -9.19
N LEU A 375 8.52 -27.51 -8.94
CA LEU A 375 8.97 -26.58 -9.99
C LEU A 375 9.84 -27.26 -11.05
N GLN A 376 10.71 -28.19 -10.64
CA GLN A 376 11.53 -28.97 -11.57
C GLN A 376 10.67 -29.91 -12.43
N GLN A 377 9.65 -30.55 -11.84
CA GLN A 377 8.69 -31.35 -12.58
C GLN A 377 7.91 -30.49 -13.58
N ALA A 378 7.44 -29.30 -13.16
CA ALA A 378 6.73 -28.37 -14.04
C ALA A 378 7.57 -27.98 -15.26
N ILE A 379 8.85 -27.63 -15.05
CA ILE A 379 9.80 -27.32 -16.15
C ILE A 379 10.06 -28.56 -17.04
N SER A 380 10.04 -29.77 -16.48
CA SER A 380 10.23 -31.00 -17.27
C SER A 380 9.03 -31.28 -18.17
N HIS A 381 7.82 -30.94 -17.72
CA HIS A 381 6.59 -31.06 -18.49
C HIS A 381 6.46 -29.99 -19.56
N ASP A 382 6.63 -28.71 -19.20
CA ASP A 382 6.61 -27.58 -20.13
C ASP A 382 7.85 -26.69 -19.93
N PRO A 383 8.93 -26.94 -20.69
CA PRO A 383 10.13 -26.11 -20.64
C PRO A 383 9.92 -24.67 -21.10
N SER A 384 8.79 -24.36 -21.76
CA SER A 384 8.45 -23.01 -22.23
C SER A 384 7.66 -22.21 -21.20
N TYR A 385 7.25 -22.82 -20.09
CA TYR A 385 6.40 -22.20 -19.09
C TYR A 385 7.16 -21.21 -18.20
N ALA A 386 7.02 -19.91 -18.50
CA ALA A 386 7.77 -18.83 -17.85
C ALA A 386 7.58 -18.73 -16.32
N PRO A 387 6.37 -18.93 -15.74
CA PRO A 387 6.17 -18.91 -14.29
C PRO A 387 7.00 -19.95 -13.55
N ALA A 388 7.14 -21.17 -14.08
CA ALA A 388 7.96 -22.21 -13.44
C ALA A 388 9.43 -21.77 -13.30
N HIS A 389 9.99 -21.13 -14.33
CA HIS A 389 11.32 -20.52 -14.28
C HIS A 389 11.39 -19.33 -13.30
N SER A 390 10.38 -18.46 -13.31
CA SER A 390 10.33 -17.27 -12.43
C SER A 390 10.34 -17.67 -10.95
N TYR A 391 9.48 -18.61 -10.56
CA TYR A 391 9.40 -19.07 -9.18
C TYR A 391 10.60 -19.93 -8.78
N THR A 392 11.23 -20.65 -9.72
CA THR A 392 12.53 -21.29 -9.44
C THR A 392 13.61 -20.26 -9.14
N ALA A 393 13.66 -19.14 -9.87
CA ALA A 393 14.59 -18.06 -9.58
C ALA A 393 14.33 -17.43 -8.20
N TYR A 394 13.05 -17.20 -7.87
CA TYR A 394 12.66 -16.69 -6.55
C TYR A 394 13.00 -17.67 -5.41
N TRP A 395 12.83 -18.96 -5.64
CA TRP A 395 13.30 -20.00 -4.71
C TRP A 395 14.80 -19.88 -4.44
N TYR A 396 15.64 -19.67 -5.46
CA TYR A 396 17.08 -19.46 -5.25
C TYR A 396 17.40 -18.17 -4.46
N VAL A 397 16.64 -17.09 -4.65
CA VAL A 397 16.76 -15.87 -3.83
C VAL A 397 16.54 -16.19 -2.35
N LEU A 398 15.43 -16.87 -2.03
CA LEU A 398 15.09 -17.24 -0.66
C LEU A 398 16.11 -18.22 -0.06
N ARG A 399 16.64 -19.14 -0.87
CA ARG A 399 17.68 -20.08 -0.43
C ARG A 399 18.95 -19.38 0.01
N VAL A 400 19.44 -18.43 -0.79
CA VAL A 400 20.66 -17.69 -0.50
C VAL A 400 20.45 -16.68 0.64
N GLY A 401 19.29 -16.04 0.70
CA GLY A 401 19.02 -14.95 1.63
C GLY A 401 18.55 -15.37 3.02
N GLU A 402 17.60 -16.30 3.07
CA GLU A 402 16.87 -16.62 4.30
C GLU A 402 17.05 -18.06 4.76
N ILE A 403 16.92 -19.06 3.88
CA ILE A 403 16.92 -20.48 4.31
C ILE A 403 18.33 -20.97 4.66
N GLY A 404 19.33 -20.57 3.88
CA GLY A 404 20.72 -21.00 4.02
C GLY A 404 21.17 -21.84 2.83
N SER A 405 22.33 -21.48 2.28
CA SER A 405 22.96 -22.20 1.17
C SER A 405 24.37 -22.64 1.56
N SER A 406 24.70 -23.89 1.23
CA SER A 406 26.04 -24.44 1.39
C SER A 406 27.02 -23.90 0.34
N ASP A 407 26.50 -23.48 -0.83
CA ASP A 407 27.28 -22.88 -1.92
C ASP A 407 26.47 -21.73 -2.55
N PRO A 408 26.52 -20.54 -1.94
CA PRO A 408 25.75 -19.38 -2.38
C PRO A 408 26.09 -18.92 -3.80
N GLU A 409 27.33 -19.14 -4.27
CA GLU A 409 27.75 -18.70 -5.61
C GLU A 409 27.12 -19.58 -6.69
N VAL A 410 27.12 -20.90 -6.49
CA VAL A 410 26.47 -21.85 -7.42
C VAL A 410 24.95 -21.63 -7.43
N ASP A 411 24.34 -21.45 -6.26
CA ASP A 411 22.91 -21.17 -6.15
C ASP A 411 22.54 -19.81 -6.77
N ALA A 412 23.38 -18.78 -6.61
CA ALA A 412 23.20 -17.48 -7.25
C ALA A 412 23.23 -17.58 -8.78
N ALA A 413 24.22 -18.33 -9.33
CA ALA A 413 24.32 -18.56 -10.76
C ALA A 413 23.12 -19.36 -11.30
N ALA A 414 22.60 -20.32 -10.54
CA ALA A 414 21.39 -21.06 -10.92
C ALA A 414 20.15 -20.16 -10.93
N GLY A 415 19.94 -19.35 -9.90
CA GLY A 415 18.86 -18.36 -9.84
C GLY A 415 18.90 -17.39 -11.02
N ALA A 416 20.09 -16.89 -11.38
CA ALA A 416 20.29 -16.02 -12.53
C ALA A 416 19.89 -16.67 -13.88
N ARG A 417 20.24 -17.94 -14.10
CA ARG A 417 19.84 -18.68 -15.31
C ARG A 417 18.33 -18.83 -15.41
N HIS A 418 17.66 -19.19 -14.32
CA HIS A 418 16.20 -19.32 -14.31
C HIS A 418 15.50 -17.96 -14.52
N ALA A 419 16.02 -16.89 -13.91
CA ALA A 419 15.48 -15.56 -14.11
C ALA A 419 15.59 -15.11 -15.58
N ALA A 420 16.76 -15.32 -16.21
CA ALA A 420 16.95 -15.02 -17.63
C ALA A 420 16.00 -15.84 -18.52
N ALA A 421 15.89 -17.14 -18.26
CA ALA A 421 14.99 -18.03 -18.99
C ALA A 421 13.52 -17.60 -18.90
N ALA A 422 13.08 -17.07 -17.74
CA ALA A 422 11.73 -16.54 -17.58
C ALA A 422 11.47 -15.31 -18.46
N ILE A 423 12.38 -14.34 -18.47
CA ILE A 423 12.26 -13.13 -19.29
C ILE A 423 12.31 -13.43 -20.79
N GLU A 424 13.15 -14.37 -21.22
CA GLU A 424 13.21 -14.82 -22.63
C GLU A 424 11.87 -15.38 -23.12
N ARG A 425 11.07 -15.98 -22.22
CA ARG A 425 9.76 -16.57 -22.54
C ARG A 425 8.63 -15.56 -22.45
N ASN A 426 8.69 -14.65 -21.46
CA ASN A 426 7.71 -13.59 -21.28
C ASN A 426 8.38 -12.29 -20.78
N GLU A 427 8.62 -11.36 -21.70
CA GLU A 427 9.34 -10.11 -21.45
C GLU A 427 8.48 -9.01 -20.78
N TYR A 428 7.17 -9.22 -20.65
CA TYR A 428 6.20 -8.24 -20.14
C TYR A 428 5.59 -8.61 -18.79
N ASP A 429 5.87 -9.80 -18.26
CA ASP A 429 5.32 -10.22 -16.96
C ASP A 429 5.95 -9.42 -15.81
N ALA A 430 5.14 -8.63 -15.11
CA ALA A 430 5.60 -7.76 -14.03
C ALA A 430 6.34 -8.52 -12.93
N LEU A 431 5.85 -9.71 -12.58
CA LEU A 431 6.45 -10.56 -11.56
C LEU A 431 7.81 -11.11 -12.00
N ALA A 432 7.90 -11.67 -13.20
CA ALA A 432 9.16 -12.14 -13.76
C ALA A 432 10.20 -11.02 -13.87
N LEU A 433 9.79 -9.82 -14.31
CA LEU A 433 10.64 -8.62 -14.37
C LEU A 433 11.15 -8.23 -12.97
N ALA A 434 10.27 -8.25 -11.96
CA ALA A 434 10.63 -7.92 -10.58
C ALA A 434 11.64 -8.93 -10.01
N ILE A 435 11.36 -10.22 -10.14
CA ILE A 435 12.26 -11.30 -9.69
C ILE A 435 13.60 -11.22 -10.42
N TYR A 436 13.60 -10.97 -11.73
CA TYR A 436 14.83 -10.78 -12.50
C TYR A 436 15.65 -9.62 -11.95
N GLY A 437 15.05 -8.44 -11.78
CA GLY A 437 15.76 -7.27 -11.24
C GLY A 437 16.27 -7.51 -9.81
N HIS A 438 15.51 -8.21 -8.98
CA HIS A 438 15.94 -8.57 -7.64
C HIS A 438 17.11 -9.56 -7.66
N VAL A 439 17.09 -10.57 -8.54
CA VAL A 439 18.23 -11.48 -8.75
C VAL A 439 19.48 -10.71 -9.19
N GLN A 440 19.36 -9.77 -10.14
CA GLN A 440 20.49 -8.95 -10.59
C GLN A 440 21.10 -8.15 -9.43
N SER A 441 20.29 -7.49 -8.60
CA SER A 441 20.80 -6.66 -7.50
C SER A 441 21.26 -7.47 -6.29
N TYR A 442 20.49 -8.46 -5.87
CA TYR A 442 20.73 -9.20 -4.63
C TYR A 442 21.80 -10.29 -4.79
N LEU A 443 21.71 -11.10 -5.86
CA LEU A 443 22.60 -12.24 -6.06
C LEU A 443 23.84 -11.86 -6.87
N LEU A 444 23.69 -10.99 -7.87
CA LEU A 444 24.79 -10.64 -8.80
C LEU A 444 25.40 -9.26 -8.56
N LYS A 445 24.77 -8.42 -7.74
CA LYS A 445 25.17 -7.03 -7.49
C LYS A 445 25.26 -6.15 -8.74
N ASP A 446 24.53 -6.50 -9.81
CA ASP A 446 24.32 -5.68 -10.99
C ASP A 446 23.12 -4.74 -10.76
N TYR A 447 23.37 -3.64 -10.04
CA TYR A 447 22.33 -2.71 -9.63
C TYR A 447 21.76 -1.87 -10.79
N GLU A 448 22.56 -1.59 -11.83
CA GLU A 448 22.10 -0.82 -12.98
C GLU A 448 21.06 -1.61 -13.76
N ARG A 449 21.36 -2.88 -14.04
CA ARG A 449 20.39 -3.78 -14.68
C ARG A 449 19.19 -4.02 -13.79
N ALA A 450 19.40 -4.19 -12.48
CA ALA A 450 18.31 -4.36 -11.54
C ALA A 450 17.28 -3.22 -11.60
N ARG A 451 17.75 -1.96 -11.50
CA ARG A 451 16.87 -0.77 -11.53
C ARG A 451 16.07 -0.71 -12.83
N LEU A 452 16.72 -0.92 -13.98
CA LEU A 452 16.04 -0.92 -15.28
C LEU A 452 14.88 -1.94 -15.32
N TYR A 453 15.11 -3.15 -14.83
CA TYR A 453 14.09 -4.21 -14.85
C TYR A 453 13.01 -4.00 -13.79
N LEU A 454 13.35 -3.43 -12.64
CA LEU A 454 12.38 -3.10 -11.58
C LEU A 454 11.47 -1.93 -11.99
N ASP A 455 12.01 -0.92 -12.68
CA ASP A 455 11.20 0.15 -13.27
C ASP A 455 10.23 -0.39 -14.33
N ARG A 456 10.70 -1.31 -15.18
CA ARG A 456 9.84 -2.04 -16.13
C ARG A 456 8.79 -2.88 -15.42
N ALA A 457 9.14 -3.55 -14.33
CA ALA A 457 8.22 -4.36 -13.54
C ALA A 457 7.08 -3.51 -12.95
N ILE A 458 7.42 -2.37 -12.36
CA ILE A 458 6.45 -1.42 -11.82
C ILE A 458 5.57 -0.84 -12.93
N ALA A 459 6.14 -0.53 -14.09
CA ALA A 459 5.36 -0.04 -15.23
C ALA A 459 4.41 -1.11 -15.79
N ALA A 460 4.83 -2.38 -15.80
CA ALA A 460 4.02 -3.52 -16.25
C ALA A 460 2.96 -3.94 -15.21
N GLY A 461 3.23 -3.75 -13.92
CA GLY A 461 2.35 -4.10 -12.81
C GLY A 461 2.33 -3.02 -11.73
N PRO A 462 1.62 -1.89 -11.93
CA PRO A 462 1.60 -0.79 -10.96
C PRO A 462 1.03 -1.17 -9.59
N SER A 463 0.22 -2.23 -9.51
CA SER A 463 -0.29 -2.77 -8.24
C SER A 463 0.45 -4.03 -7.77
N SER A 464 1.62 -4.36 -8.34
CA SER A 464 2.44 -5.48 -7.88
C SER A 464 3.24 -5.10 -6.63
N ALA A 465 2.76 -5.50 -5.45
CA ALA A 465 3.44 -5.25 -4.17
C ALA A 465 4.89 -5.76 -4.17
N MET A 466 5.14 -6.90 -4.81
CA MET A 466 6.47 -7.50 -4.91
C MET A 466 7.42 -6.66 -5.77
N ALA A 467 6.94 -6.08 -6.89
CA ALA A 467 7.76 -5.21 -7.73
C ALA A 467 8.21 -3.95 -6.97
N TRP A 468 7.30 -3.29 -6.25
CA TRP A 468 7.61 -2.13 -5.41
C TRP A 468 8.59 -2.48 -4.28
N THR A 469 8.37 -3.62 -3.62
CA THR A 469 9.20 -4.05 -2.49
C THR A 469 10.61 -4.43 -2.93
N MET A 470 10.74 -5.19 -4.02
CA MET A 470 12.06 -5.53 -4.58
C MET A 470 12.79 -4.27 -5.08
N SER A 471 12.06 -3.30 -5.63
CA SER A 471 12.61 -1.99 -5.99
C SER A 471 13.12 -1.22 -4.78
N SER A 472 12.33 -1.17 -3.69
CA SER A 472 12.76 -0.60 -2.41
C SER A 472 14.07 -1.22 -1.91
N ALA A 473 14.16 -2.55 -1.92
CA ALA A 473 15.36 -3.27 -1.51
C ALA A 473 16.59 -2.83 -2.33
N THR A 474 16.46 -2.80 -3.67
CA THR A 474 17.52 -2.41 -4.58
C THR A 474 17.97 -0.96 -4.39
N HIS A 475 17.04 -0.02 -4.21
CA HIS A 475 17.36 1.38 -3.91
C HIS A 475 18.06 1.51 -2.55
N GLY A 476 17.65 0.72 -1.55
CA GLY A 476 18.34 0.62 -0.27
C GLY A 476 19.78 0.13 -0.41
N PHE A 477 20.03 -0.87 -1.26
CA PHE A 477 21.38 -1.40 -1.52
C PHE A 477 22.33 -0.35 -2.11
N VAL A 478 21.84 0.52 -3.00
CA VAL A 478 22.62 1.60 -3.61
C VAL A 478 22.57 2.91 -2.84
N CYS A 479 22.08 2.89 -1.59
CA CYS A 479 22.00 4.06 -0.70
C CYS A 479 21.07 5.19 -1.19
N ASP A 480 20.11 4.88 -2.05
CA ASP A 480 19.05 5.81 -2.47
C ASP A 480 17.87 5.73 -1.50
N ALA A 481 18.06 6.32 -0.33
CA ALA A 481 17.12 6.27 0.79
C ALA A 481 15.71 6.80 0.45
N VAL A 482 15.63 7.92 -0.28
CA VAL A 482 14.37 8.60 -0.57
C VAL A 482 13.48 7.71 -1.45
N THR A 483 14.05 7.14 -2.51
CA THR A 483 13.30 6.24 -3.39
C THR A 483 12.98 4.93 -2.68
N ALA A 484 13.91 4.40 -1.87
CA ALA A 484 13.69 3.18 -1.09
C ALA A 484 12.47 3.31 -0.17
N ILE A 485 12.38 4.37 0.64
CA ILE A 485 11.24 4.58 1.55
C ILE A 485 9.93 4.66 0.75
N LYS A 486 9.88 5.51 -0.28
CA LYS A 486 8.69 5.68 -1.12
C LYS A 486 8.21 4.36 -1.73
N HIS A 487 9.13 3.55 -2.25
CA HIS A 487 8.80 2.26 -2.86
C HIS A 487 8.39 1.22 -1.81
N GLY A 488 9.03 1.21 -0.64
CA GLY A 488 8.70 0.32 0.47
C GLY A 488 7.30 0.60 1.04
N GLU A 489 6.96 1.88 1.22
CA GLU A 489 5.62 2.33 1.63
C GLU A 489 4.55 1.87 0.65
N GLN A 490 4.80 2.01 -0.66
CA GLN A 490 3.89 1.53 -1.69
C GLN A 490 3.72 0.00 -1.65
N GLY A 491 4.79 -0.75 -1.38
CA GLY A 491 4.74 -2.21 -1.21
C GLY A 491 3.86 -2.62 -0.03
N VAL A 492 4.04 -1.99 1.14
CA VAL A 492 3.20 -2.23 2.33
C VAL A 492 1.75 -1.86 2.06
N ARG A 493 1.49 -0.73 1.38
CA ARG A 493 0.15 -0.24 1.06
C ARG A 493 -0.64 -1.19 0.14
N LEU A 494 0.04 -1.91 -0.74
CA LEU A 494 -0.58 -2.90 -1.63
C LEU A 494 -0.81 -4.25 -0.93
N SER A 495 -0.17 -4.49 0.23
CA SER A 495 -0.24 -5.73 1.00
C SER A 495 -0.52 -5.47 2.51
N PRO A 496 -1.63 -4.81 2.90
CA PRO A 496 -1.83 -4.36 4.28
C PRO A 496 -2.04 -5.49 5.31
N LEU A 497 -2.62 -6.62 4.89
CA LEU A 497 -3.01 -7.74 5.77
C LEU A 497 -2.34 -9.07 5.40
N ASP A 498 -1.31 -9.04 4.56
CA ASP A 498 -0.62 -10.25 4.11
C ASP A 498 0.04 -10.97 5.30
N ALA A 499 -0.12 -12.30 5.37
CA ALA A 499 0.63 -13.12 6.33
C ALA A 499 2.16 -12.94 6.15
N HIS A 500 2.59 -12.65 4.92
CA HIS A 500 3.97 -12.33 4.53
C HIS A 500 4.28 -10.83 4.55
N THR A 501 3.40 -9.99 5.10
CA THR A 501 3.65 -8.53 5.23
C THR A 501 4.96 -8.24 5.97
N PHE A 502 5.43 -9.15 6.82
CA PHE A 502 6.73 -9.04 7.49
C PHE A 502 7.90 -8.83 6.51
N TRP A 503 7.79 -9.34 5.28
CA TRP A 503 8.78 -9.12 4.23
C TRP A 503 8.75 -7.67 3.74
N HIS A 504 7.57 -7.16 3.41
CA HIS A 504 7.37 -5.76 3.01
C HIS A 504 7.78 -4.77 4.11
N GLU A 505 7.36 -5.03 5.35
CA GLU A 505 7.74 -4.26 6.54
C GLU A 505 9.24 -4.32 6.80
N GLY A 506 9.88 -5.48 6.64
CA GLY A 506 11.32 -5.64 6.83
C GLY A 506 12.15 -4.86 5.82
N ILE A 507 11.70 -4.80 4.56
CA ILE A 507 12.35 -4.02 3.52
C ILE A 507 12.11 -2.51 3.72
N LEU A 508 10.95 -2.10 4.22
CA LEU A 508 10.70 -0.71 4.60
C LEU A 508 11.56 -0.31 5.81
N ALA A 509 11.72 -1.19 6.80
CA ALA A 509 12.64 -0.99 7.92
C ALA A 509 14.08 -0.76 7.44
N GLN A 510 14.52 -1.55 6.45
CA GLN A 510 15.82 -1.39 5.82
C GLN A 510 15.96 -0.02 5.14
N ALA A 511 14.92 0.44 4.44
CA ALA A 511 14.91 1.75 3.78
C ALA A 511 15.08 2.90 4.79
N HIS A 512 14.34 2.88 5.91
CA HIS A 512 14.51 3.85 6.99
C HIS A 512 15.90 3.79 7.63
N TYR A 513 16.46 2.60 7.84
CA TYR A 513 17.83 2.46 8.35
C TYR A 513 18.84 3.12 7.40
N VAL A 514 18.73 2.88 6.10
CA VAL A 514 19.60 3.48 5.06
C VAL A 514 19.46 5.00 5.05
N ALA A 515 18.26 5.53 5.32
CA ALA A 515 18.02 6.97 5.46
C ALA A 515 18.63 7.57 6.73
N GLY A 516 19.07 6.75 7.69
CA GLY A 516 19.52 7.19 9.01
C GLY A 516 18.37 7.44 10.00
N ASP A 517 17.13 7.17 9.60
CA ASP A 517 15.94 7.23 10.44
C ASP A 517 15.80 5.95 11.27
N ASN A 518 16.74 5.76 12.19
CA ASN A 518 16.86 4.52 12.96
C ASN A 518 15.68 4.30 13.91
N GLU A 519 14.94 5.35 14.28
CA GLU A 519 13.72 5.23 15.10
C GLU A 519 12.62 4.52 14.30
N GLN A 520 12.32 4.99 13.07
CA GLN A 520 11.34 4.33 12.22
C GLN A 520 11.81 2.96 11.74
N ALA A 521 13.11 2.81 11.47
CA ALA A 521 13.69 1.50 11.16
C ALA A 521 13.44 0.49 12.28
N LEU A 522 13.61 0.90 13.55
CA LEU A 522 13.36 0.06 14.71
C LEU A 522 11.88 -0.31 14.83
N VAL A 523 10.96 0.64 14.62
CA VAL A 523 9.51 0.39 14.67
C VAL A 523 9.10 -0.67 13.66
N TRP A 524 9.48 -0.49 12.40
CA TRP A 524 9.15 -1.43 11.33
C TRP A 524 9.83 -2.79 11.51
N ALA A 525 11.10 -2.81 11.92
CA ALA A 525 11.82 -4.07 12.13
C ALA A 525 11.20 -4.90 13.26
N ARG A 526 10.77 -4.26 14.36
CA ARG A 526 10.05 -4.94 15.45
C ARG A 526 8.70 -5.49 14.99
N ARG A 527 7.94 -4.74 14.19
CA ARG A 527 6.64 -5.18 13.64
C ARG A 527 6.82 -6.43 12.78
N ALA A 528 7.79 -6.41 11.88
CA ALA A 528 8.10 -7.55 11.01
C ALA A 528 8.61 -8.79 11.80
N VAL A 529 9.55 -8.62 12.71
CA VAL A 529 10.07 -9.73 13.54
C VAL A 529 8.99 -10.28 14.48
N GLY A 530 8.10 -9.42 15.01
CA GLY A 530 6.97 -9.85 15.82
C GLY A 530 5.93 -10.67 15.04
N ARG A 531 5.82 -10.47 13.72
CA ARG A 531 4.98 -11.30 12.83
C ARG A 531 5.65 -12.61 12.46
N ASN A 532 6.96 -12.60 12.23
CA ASN A 532 7.73 -13.80 11.93
C ASN A 532 9.11 -13.74 12.59
N GLU A 533 9.26 -14.45 13.71
CA GLU A 533 10.50 -14.43 14.48
C GLU A 533 11.68 -15.13 13.77
N SER A 534 11.41 -15.90 12.71
CA SER A 534 12.43 -16.64 11.96
C SER A 534 13.08 -15.86 10.82
N ILE A 535 12.57 -14.67 10.47
CA ILE A 535 13.13 -13.87 9.36
C ILE A 535 14.50 -13.29 9.73
N ARG A 536 15.54 -13.83 9.11
CA ARG A 536 16.93 -13.54 9.44
C ARG A 536 17.35 -12.17 8.91
N PHE A 537 16.90 -11.78 7.72
CA PHE A 537 17.21 -10.45 7.16
C PHE A 537 16.70 -9.32 8.03
N THR A 538 15.43 -9.32 8.41
CA THR A 538 14.89 -8.22 9.23
C THR A 538 15.45 -8.24 10.63
N THR A 539 15.81 -9.42 11.17
CA THR A 539 16.54 -9.50 12.45
C THR A 539 17.88 -8.77 12.36
N ARG A 540 18.61 -8.85 11.24
CA ARG A 540 19.84 -8.04 11.04
C ARG A 540 19.54 -6.54 11.00
N THR A 541 18.46 -6.11 10.35
CA THR A 541 18.01 -4.71 10.35
C THR A 541 17.67 -4.23 11.76
N LEU A 542 16.99 -5.07 12.56
CA LEU A 542 16.67 -4.80 13.95
C LEU A 542 17.95 -4.58 14.78
N ILE A 543 18.92 -5.49 14.68
CA ILE A 543 20.21 -5.40 15.39
C ILE A 543 20.94 -4.11 15.00
N ALA A 544 21.05 -3.82 13.70
CA ALA A 544 21.75 -2.63 13.22
C ALA A 544 21.07 -1.33 13.70
N SER A 545 19.73 -1.28 13.68
CA SER A 545 18.96 -0.11 14.13
C SER A 545 19.09 0.10 15.65
N LEU A 546 19.03 -0.98 16.45
CA LEU A 546 19.24 -0.92 17.90
C LEU A 546 20.65 -0.42 18.24
N ALA A 547 21.67 -0.94 17.55
CA ALA A 547 23.04 -0.51 17.72
C ALA A 547 23.23 0.99 17.37
N ALA A 548 22.63 1.45 16.26
CA ALA A 548 22.68 2.85 15.85
C ALA A 548 22.01 3.81 16.84
N LEU A 549 21.00 3.34 17.57
CA LEU A 549 20.32 4.08 18.65
C LEU A 549 21.01 3.95 20.02
N GLY A 550 22.13 3.23 20.11
CA GLY A 550 22.84 3.00 21.38
C GLY A 550 22.16 2.03 22.35
N LYS A 551 21.15 1.27 21.89
CA LYS A 551 20.42 0.27 22.69
C LYS A 551 21.19 -1.06 22.73
N THR A 552 22.36 -1.03 23.36
CA THR A 552 23.37 -2.11 23.30
C THR A 552 22.88 -3.45 23.85
N GLU A 553 22.17 -3.47 24.98
CA GLU A 553 21.65 -4.70 25.58
C GLU A 553 20.60 -5.38 24.69
N GLU A 554 19.64 -4.60 24.17
CA GLU A 554 18.63 -5.11 23.24
C GLU A 554 19.26 -5.62 21.93
N ALA A 555 20.27 -4.89 21.42
CA ALA A 555 20.99 -5.31 20.22
C ALA A 555 21.68 -6.66 20.42
N ALA A 556 22.30 -6.88 21.59
CA ALA A 556 22.94 -8.15 21.94
C ALA A 556 21.92 -9.30 22.07
N GLN A 557 20.75 -9.05 22.65
CA GLN A 557 19.67 -10.04 22.71
C GLN A 557 19.18 -10.45 21.32
N ALA A 558 18.97 -9.48 20.43
CA ALA A 558 18.60 -9.74 19.04
C ALA A 558 19.70 -10.48 18.27
N ALA A 559 20.98 -10.18 18.53
CA ALA A 559 22.12 -10.91 17.95
C ALA A 559 22.16 -12.37 18.41
N GLN A 560 21.92 -12.64 19.70
CA GLN A 560 21.80 -14.01 20.21
C GLN A 560 20.62 -14.76 19.56
N HIS A 561 19.50 -14.07 19.32
CA HIS A 561 18.37 -14.65 18.59
C HIS A 561 18.75 -15.05 17.16
N LEU A 562 19.43 -14.17 16.43
CA LEU A 562 19.94 -14.49 15.09
C LEU A 562 20.87 -15.71 15.11
N LEU A 563 21.75 -15.83 16.11
CA LEU A 563 22.66 -16.97 16.25
C LEU A 563 21.94 -18.28 16.60
N ARG A 564 20.77 -18.24 17.26
CA ARG A 564 19.93 -19.43 17.43
C ARG A 564 19.33 -19.88 16.10
N LEU A 565 18.91 -18.93 15.25
CA LEU A 565 18.35 -19.22 13.93
C LEU A 565 19.41 -19.63 12.91
N GLN A 566 20.63 -19.10 13.05
CA GLN A 566 21.77 -19.31 12.15
C GLN A 566 23.09 -19.43 12.95
N PRO A 567 23.39 -20.61 13.53
CA PRO A 567 24.57 -20.80 14.38
C PRO A 567 25.92 -20.58 13.67
N ASP A 568 25.95 -20.77 12.37
CA ASP A 568 27.10 -20.61 11.49
C ASP A 568 27.29 -19.18 10.97
N PHE A 569 26.44 -18.22 11.36
CA PHE A 569 26.55 -16.82 10.90
C PHE A 569 27.89 -16.20 11.30
N ARG A 570 28.58 -15.57 10.34
CA ARG A 570 29.86 -14.86 10.51
C ARG A 570 29.88 -13.56 9.69
N LEU A 571 30.42 -12.47 10.24
CA LEU A 571 30.43 -11.15 9.61
C LEU A 571 31.29 -11.09 8.35
N GLY A 572 32.44 -11.78 8.32
CA GLY A 572 33.35 -11.78 7.17
C GLY A 572 32.72 -12.35 5.90
N PRO A 573 32.25 -13.62 5.91
CA PRO A 573 31.49 -14.20 4.79
C PRO A 573 30.23 -13.41 4.45
N TYR A 574 29.48 -12.94 5.47
CA TYR A 574 28.29 -12.14 5.26
C TYR A 574 28.57 -10.79 4.59
N GLY A 575 29.62 -10.08 4.97
CA GLY A 575 29.99 -8.78 4.41
C GLY A 575 30.30 -8.86 2.91
N LYS A 576 30.99 -9.92 2.47
CA LYS A 576 31.27 -10.16 1.04
C LYS A 576 30.01 -10.34 0.20
N ARG A 577 28.98 -10.99 0.75
CA ARG A 577 27.70 -11.25 0.06
C ARG A 577 26.65 -10.15 0.30
N CYS A 578 26.83 -9.31 1.31
CA CYS A 578 25.91 -8.23 1.63
C CYS A 578 25.75 -7.30 0.41
N PRO A 579 24.52 -6.97 0.00
CA PRO A 579 24.26 -6.15 -1.18
C PRO A 579 24.42 -4.64 -0.92
N PHE A 580 24.59 -4.19 0.33
CA PHE A 580 24.80 -2.76 0.58
C PHE A 580 26.10 -2.24 -0.05
N ARG A 581 26.04 -1.05 -0.65
CA ARG A 581 27.20 -0.26 -1.03
C ARG A 581 27.72 0.57 0.15
N GLU A 582 28.96 1.04 0.01
CA GLU A 582 29.48 2.06 0.93
C GLU A 582 28.76 3.41 0.72
N PRO A 583 28.60 4.23 1.79
CA PRO A 583 29.13 4.03 3.14
C PRO A 583 28.22 3.22 4.08
N VAL A 584 27.07 2.73 3.60
CA VAL A 584 26.10 2.02 4.44
C VAL A 584 26.63 0.67 4.89
N LEU A 585 27.32 -0.07 4.02
CA LEU A 585 27.90 -1.38 4.33
C LEU A 585 28.83 -1.31 5.55
N GLY A 586 29.76 -0.35 5.60
CA GLY A 586 30.67 -0.18 6.74
C GLY A 586 29.92 0.07 8.05
N LYS A 587 28.93 0.97 8.04
CA LYS A 587 28.09 1.26 9.22
C LYS A 587 27.28 0.05 9.67
N TRP A 588 26.69 -0.67 8.70
CA TRP A 588 25.92 -1.88 8.94
C TRP A 588 26.75 -2.96 9.63
N LEU A 589 27.93 -3.29 9.09
CA LEU A 589 28.82 -4.29 9.69
C LEU A 589 29.35 -3.85 11.05
N ALA A 590 29.63 -2.56 11.25
CA ALA A 590 30.03 -2.03 12.54
C ALA A 590 28.93 -2.17 13.61
N GLY A 591 27.67 -1.86 13.25
CA GLY A 591 26.51 -2.04 14.14
C GLY A 591 26.33 -3.50 14.53
N LEU A 592 26.35 -4.42 13.56
CA LEU A 592 26.26 -5.86 13.81
C LEU A 592 27.40 -6.38 14.70
N ARG A 593 28.64 -5.92 14.49
CA ARG A 593 29.80 -6.24 15.33
C ARG A 593 29.63 -5.74 16.75
N SER A 594 29.18 -4.50 16.93
CA SER A 594 28.97 -3.91 18.26
C SER A 594 27.91 -4.63 19.08
N ALA A 595 26.97 -5.33 18.41
CA ALA A 595 25.96 -6.18 19.04
C ALA A 595 26.47 -7.58 19.42
N GLY A 596 27.75 -7.89 19.16
CA GLY A 596 28.38 -9.16 19.55
C GLY A 596 28.26 -10.29 18.52
N LEU A 597 27.95 -10.00 17.25
CA LEU A 597 28.01 -11.01 16.20
C LEU A 597 29.47 -11.39 15.87
N PRO A 598 29.77 -12.68 15.69
CA PRO A 598 31.13 -13.18 15.46
C PRO A 598 31.68 -12.81 14.08
N GLU A 599 32.99 -12.62 13.99
CA GLU A 599 33.73 -12.32 12.75
C GLU A 599 33.69 -13.44 11.71
#